data_AF-A0A7V3CSI8-F1
#
_entry.id   AF-A0A7V3CSI8-F1
#
_cell.length_a   1.000
_cell.length_b   1.000
_cell.length_c   1.000
_cell.angle_alpha   90.00
_cell.angle_beta   90.00
_cell.angle_gamma   90.00
#
_symmetry.space_group_name_H-M   'P 1'
#
loop_
_entity.id
_entity.type
_entity.pdbx_description
1 polymer ?
#
loop_
_entity_poly.entity_id
_entity_poly.type
_entity_poly.pdbx_seq_one_letter_code
_entity_poly.pdbx_strand_id
1 'polypeptide(L)' 'MKKLIILVPALFVLASCKKNFSCTCNETSTVQNGGYINQTQYNVKEYNEQGARDRCSDMYVNDKAPKGDHKCEVMNVK' A
#
# COMPACT_ATOMS: atom_id res chain seq x y z
N MET A 1 -14.70 -53.24 -16.59
CA MET A 1 -14.81 -52.26 -15.49
C MET A 1 -13.88 -51.08 -15.79
N LYS A 2 -14.43 -49.97 -16.28
CA LYS A 2 -13.68 -48.82 -16.82
C LYS A 2 -13.51 -47.80 -15.69
N LYS A 3 -12.31 -47.71 -15.11
CA LYS A 3 -11.98 -46.75 -14.05
C LYS A 3 -11.86 -45.36 -14.70
N LEU A 4 -12.90 -44.53 -14.56
CA LEU A 4 -12.80 -43.10 -14.86
C LEU A 4 -11.97 -42.44 -13.76
N ILE A 5 -10.71 -42.14 -14.07
CA ILE A 5 -9.88 -41.24 -13.27
C ILE A 5 -10.28 -39.83 -13.69
N ILE A 6 -11.14 -39.19 -12.90
CA ILE A 6 -11.43 -37.77 -13.04
C ILE A 6 -10.23 -37.02 -12.47
N LEU A 7 -9.31 -36.64 -13.36
CA LEU A 7 -8.29 -35.64 -13.12
C LEU A 7 -9.01 -34.31 -12.88
N VAL A 8 -9.32 -34.00 -11.63
CA VAL A 8 -9.70 -32.65 -11.22
C VAL A 8 -8.44 -31.79 -11.40
N PRO A 9 -8.38 -30.85 -12.36
CA PRO A 9 -7.29 -29.90 -12.37
C PRO A 9 -7.47 -29.10 -11.09
N ALA A 10 -6.54 -29.26 -10.16
CA ALA A 10 -6.43 -28.43 -8.98
C ALA A 10 -6.42 -26.97 -9.48
N LEU A 11 -7.57 -26.31 -9.33
CA LEU A 11 -7.66 -24.88 -9.49
C LEU A 11 -6.67 -24.29 -8.49
N PHE A 12 -5.51 -23.90 -9.00
CA PHE A 12 -4.62 -22.95 -8.36
C PHE A 12 -5.37 -21.62 -8.34
N VAL A 13 -6.36 -21.52 -7.46
CA VAL A 13 -6.84 -20.25 -6.96
C VAL A 13 -5.69 -19.77 -6.08
N LEU A 14 -4.70 -19.13 -6.71
CA LEU A 14 -3.84 -18.18 -6.02
C LEU A 14 -4.81 -17.16 -5.44
N ALA A 15 -5.24 -17.41 -4.21
CA ALA A 15 -5.94 -16.43 -3.42
C ALA A 15 -4.96 -15.25 -3.32
N SER A 16 -5.14 -14.26 -4.20
CA SER A 16 -4.53 -12.96 -4.05
C SER A 16 -5.12 -12.40 -2.77
N CYS A 17 -4.55 -12.77 -1.62
CA CYS A 17 -4.96 -12.23 -0.35
C CYS A 17 -4.39 -10.82 -0.26
N LYS A 18 -5.24 -9.84 0.05
CA LYS A 18 -4.77 -8.50 0.40
C LYS A 18 -3.87 -8.61 1.62
N LYS A 19 -2.67 -8.06 1.53
CA LYS A 19 -1.71 -7.93 2.62
C LYS A 19 -1.90 -6.58 3.29
N ASN A 20 -1.59 -6.51 4.57
CA ASN A 20 -1.52 -5.22 5.25
C ASN A 20 -0.20 -4.54 4.86
N PHE A 21 -0.30 -3.27 4.54
CA PHE A 21 0.83 -2.42 4.29
C PHE A 21 0.72 -1.20 5.20
N SER A 22 1.83 -0.86 5.84
CA SER A 22 1.98 0.37 6.61
C SER A 22 2.69 1.37 5.73
N CYS A 23 2.09 2.53 5.58
CA CYS A 23 2.63 3.62 4.80
C CYS A 23 3.02 4.77 5.70
N THR A 24 4.14 5.41 5.39
CA THR A 24 4.60 6.63 6.05
C THR A 24 4.79 7.70 4.98
N CYS A 25 3.95 8.74 5.03
CA CYS A 25 4.01 9.87 4.12
C CYS A 25 4.66 11.06 4.82
N ASN A 26 5.77 11.51 4.27
CA ASN A 26 6.54 12.64 4.76
C ASN A 26 6.35 13.83 3.82
N GLU A 27 5.94 14.97 4.37
CA GLU A 27 5.96 16.26 3.68
C GLU A 27 7.07 17.13 4.27
N THR A 28 7.97 17.56 3.39
CA THR A 28 9.07 18.44 3.76
C THR A 28 8.60 19.87 3.52
N SER A 29 8.30 20.61 4.58
CA SER A 29 8.01 22.03 4.44
C SER A 29 9.29 22.83 4.67
N THR A 30 9.85 23.40 3.62
CA THR A 30 10.97 24.34 3.68
C THR A 30 10.45 25.71 4.12
N VAL A 31 10.05 25.83 5.38
CA VAL A 31 9.86 27.15 6.00
C VAL A 31 11.24 27.76 6.24
N GLN A 32 11.40 29.03 5.86
CA GLN A 32 12.66 29.81 5.87
C GLN A 32 13.39 29.91 7.24
N ASN A 33 12.91 29.23 8.28
CA ASN A 33 13.43 29.31 9.66
C ASN A 33 13.48 27.95 10.39
N GLY A 34 13.82 26.88 9.67
CA GLY A 34 13.93 25.52 10.22
C GLY A 34 12.77 24.66 9.74
N GLY A 35 13.03 23.81 8.75
CA GLY A 35 12.03 22.91 8.18
C GLY A 35 11.54 21.91 9.22
N TYR A 36 10.25 21.61 9.20
CA TYR A 36 9.67 20.48 9.91
C TYR A 36 9.28 19.40 8.89
N ILE A 37 9.50 18.14 9.27
CA ILE A 37 9.00 16.99 8.51
C ILE A 37 7.64 16.62 9.14
N ASN A 38 6.57 16.81 8.39
CA ASN A 38 5.26 16.31 8.81
C ASN A 38 5.16 14.85 8.37
N GLN A 39 5.11 13.94 9.33
CA GLN A 39 5.03 12.50 9.08
C GLN A 39 3.62 12.01 9.42
N THR A 40 2.91 11.49 8.42
CA THR A 40 1.61 10.84 8.62
C THR A 40 1.72 9.36 8.27
N GLN A 41 1.13 8.50 9.11
CA GLN A 41 1.14 7.06 8.90
C GLN A 41 -0.26 6.54 8.60
N TYR A 42 -0.36 5.62 7.64
CA TYR A 42 -1.59 4.96 7.25
C TYR A 42 -1.39 3.44 7.18
N ASN A 43 -2.45 2.70 7.46
CA ASN A 43 -2.48 1.25 7.21
C ASN A 43 -3.47 0.97 6.10
N VAL A 44 -3.03 0.29 5.04
CA VAL A 44 -3.86 -0.07 3.88
C VAL A 44 -3.78 -1.57 3.63
N LYS A 45 -4.87 -2.12 3.08
CA LYS A 45 -4.94 -3.53 2.65
C LYS A 45 -4.95 -3.59 1.14
N GLU A 46 -3.87 -4.07 0.54
CA GLU A 46 -3.76 -4.19 -0.92
C GLU A 46 -3.08 -5.49 -1.35
N TYR A 47 -3.15 -5.81 -2.63
CA TYR A 47 -2.57 -7.05 -3.17
C TYR A 47 -1.06 -6.97 -3.38
N ASN A 48 -0.52 -5.76 -3.54
CA ASN A 48 0.89 -5.50 -3.79
C ASN A 48 1.32 -4.13 -3.20
N GLU A 49 2.62 -3.90 -3.12
CA GLU A 49 3.20 -2.67 -2.57
C GLU A 49 2.88 -1.43 -3.41
N GLN A 50 2.72 -1.59 -4.72
CA GLN A 50 2.45 -0.48 -5.62
C GLN A 50 1.04 0.08 -5.44
N GLY A 51 0.02 -0.78 -5.40
CA GLY A 51 -1.35 -0.38 -5.10
C GLY A 51 -1.49 0.16 -3.67
N ALA A 52 -0.73 -0.39 -2.71
CA ALA A 52 -0.66 0.19 -1.37
C ALA A 52 -0.08 1.61 -1.40
N ARG A 53 0.96 1.86 -2.21
CA ARG A 53 1.58 3.18 -2.37
C ARG A 53 0.62 4.18 -2.99
N ASP A 54 -0.06 3.80 -4.08
CA ASP A 54 -1.04 4.65 -4.75
C ASP A 54 -2.16 5.04 -3.78
N ARG A 55 -2.69 4.06 -3.04
CA ARG A 55 -3.75 4.30 -2.05
C ARG A 55 -3.31 5.16 -0.87
N CYS A 56 -2.09 4.95 -0.39
CA CYS A 56 -1.55 5.77 0.70
C CYS A 56 -1.27 7.20 0.26
N SER A 57 -0.79 7.40 -0.97
CA SER A 57 -0.63 8.73 -1.55
C SER A 57 -1.98 9.43 -1.71
N ASP A 58 -2.99 8.72 -2.20
CA ASP A 58 -4.36 9.24 -2.32
C ASP A 58 -4.96 9.64 -0.97
N MET A 59 -4.84 8.78 0.05
CA MET A 59 -5.29 9.10 1.41
C MET A 59 -4.55 10.32 1.98
N TYR A 60 -3.24 10.41 1.78
CA TYR A 60 -2.45 11.56 2.24
C TYR A 60 -2.89 12.87 1.56
N VAL A 61 -3.11 12.84 0.25
CA VAL A 61 -3.56 14.00 -0.51
C VAL A 61 -4.97 14.43 -0.12
N ASN A 62 -5.88 13.49 0.12
CA ASN A 62 -7.24 13.80 0.55
C ASN A 62 -7.32 14.35 1.98
N ASP A 63 -6.47 13.86 2.91
CA ASP A 63 -6.49 14.28 4.32
C ASP A 63 -5.77 15.62 4.55
N LYS A 64 -4.57 15.78 3.96
CA LYS A 64 -3.68 16.91 4.25
C LYS A 64 -3.65 17.97 3.15
N ALA A 65 -4.00 17.63 1.91
CA ALA A 65 -3.78 18.45 0.72
C ALA A 65 -2.36 19.06 0.72
N PRO A 66 -1.31 18.25 0.44
CA PRO A 66 0.07 18.68 0.58
C PRO A 66 0.34 19.98 -0.17
N LYS A 67 1.05 20.89 0.49
CA LYS A 67 1.40 22.20 -0.05
C LYS A 67 2.77 22.18 -0.74
N GLY A 68 3.47 21.05 -0.70
CA GLY A 68 4.77 20.84 -1.35
C GLY A 68 5.03 19.39 -1.71
N ASP A 69 6.30 19.08 -2.00
CA ASP A 69 6.75 17.71 -2.28
C ASP A 69 6.51 16.80 -1.08
N HIS A 70 5.79 15.71 -1.32
CA HIS A 70 5.56 14.65 -0.35
C HIS A 70 6.08 13.33 -0.90
N LYS A 71 6.58 12.48 0.01
CA LYS A 71 7.02 11.12 -0.31
C LYS A 71 6.34 10.14 0.63
N CYS A 72 5.63 9.17 0.04
CA CYS A 72 5.04 8.05 0.77
C CYS A 72 5.90 6.81 0.59
N GLU A 73 6.38 6.27 1.71
CA GLU A 73 7.06 4.98 1.79
C GLU A 73 6.07 3.92 2.25
N VAL A 74 6.18 2.71 1.72
CA VAL A 74 5.27 1.60 2.02
C VAL A 74 6.10 0.43 2.52
N MET A 75 5.65 -0.18 3.61
CA MET A 75 6.25 -1.35 4.21
C MET A 75 5.20 -2.44 4.34
N ASN A 76 5.54 -3.65 3.89
CA ASN A 76 4.73 -4.83 4.14
C ASN A 76 4.79 -5.19 5.63
N VAL A 77 3.67 -5.03 6.33
CA VAL A 77 3.54 -5.48 7.72
C VAL A 77 3.06 -6.93 7.68
N LYS A 78 4.04 -7.81 7.80
CA LYS A 78 3.90 -9.27 7.68
C LYS A 78 3.19 -9.89 8.87
#